data_AF-A0A0C2FRT2-F1
#
_entry.id   AF-A0A0C2FRT2-F1
#
_cell.length_a   1.000
_cell.length_b   1.000
_cell.length_c   1.000
_cell.angle_alpha   90.00
_cell.angle_beta   90.00
_cell.angle_gamma   90.00
#
_symmetry.space_group_name_H-M   'P 1'
#
loop_
_entity.id
_entity.type
_entity.pdbx_description
1 polymer ?
#
loop_
_entity_poly.entity_id
_entity_poly.type
_entity_poly.pdbx_seq_one_letter_code
_entity_poly.pdbx_strand_id
1 'polypeptide(L)'
;DEEERGERKHAKDALLLWCQRKTAGYPNVRVENFTTSWRNGLAFNALIHAHRPELLNFNALNPNDHIGNLNNAFDVAEKKLEIT
;
A
#
# COMPACT_ATOMS: atom_id res chain seq x y z
N ASP A 1 12.38 -17.80 -22.79
CA ASP A 1 12.26 -16.44 -22.24
C ASP A 1 12.62 -16.37 -20.76
N GLU A 2 13.88 -16.65 -20.43
CA GLU A 2 14.40 -16.50 -19.05
C GLU A 2 14.74 -15.05 -18.70
N GLU A 3 15.14 -14.26 -19.70
CA GLU A 3 15.42 -12.82 -19.57
C GLU A 3 14.16 -12.04 -19.16
N GLU A 4 13.03 -12.25 -19.82
CA GLU A 4 11.76 -11.59 -19.47
C GLU A 4 11.31 -11.96 -18.03
N ARG A 5 11.53 -13.21 -17.62
CA ARG A 5 11.26 -13.65 -16.24
C ARG A 5 12.21 -12.97 -15.22
N GLY A 6 13.46 -12.73 -15.61
CA GLY A 6 14.44 -11.97 -14.83
C GLY A 6 14.04 -10.51 -14.67
N GLU A 7 13.67 -9.84 -15.76
CA GLU A 7 13.22 -8.44 -15.74
C GLU A 7 11.98 -8.24 -14.87
N ARG A 8 10.98 -9.12 -15.00
CA ARG A 8 9.78 -9.10 -14.15
C ARG A 8 10.12 -9.25 -12.66
N LYS A 9 11.12 -10.07 -12.31
CA LYS A 9 11.59 -10.23 -10.94
C LYS A 9 12.23 -8.93 -10.42
N HIS A 10 13.11 -8.31 -11.21
CA HIS A 10 13.76 -7.05 -10.85
C HIS A 10 12.76 -5.90 -10.67
N ALA A 11 11.77 -5.77 -11.56
CA ALA A 11 10.72 -4.77 -11.44
C ALA A 11 9.88 -4.97 -10.16
N LYS A 12 9.55 -6.22 -9.85
CA LYS A 12 8.80 -6.57 -8.64
C LYS A 12 9.58 -6.23 -7.36
N ASP A 13 10.86 -6.54 -7.32
CA ASP A 13 11.72 -6.26 -6.16
C ASP A 13 11.90 -4.74 -5.96
N ALA A 14 12.06 -3.99 -7.06
CA ALA A 14 12.13 -2.53 -7.02
C ALA A 14 10.84 -1.89 -6.49
N LEU A 15 9.67 -2.39 -6.93
CA LEU A 15 8.38 -1.92 -6.44
C LEU A 15 8.20 -2.22 -4.94
N LEU A 16 8.62 -3.41 -4.49
CA LEU A 16 8.52 -3.80 -3.08
C LEU A 16 9.38 -2.87 -2.21
N LEU A 17 10.62 -2.60 -2.64
CA LEU A 17 11.52 -1.68 -1.97
C LEU A 17 10.94 -0.25 -1.92
N TRP A 18 10.30 0.19 -3.00
CA TRP A 18 9.62 1.49 -3.03
C TRP A 18 8.48 1.54 -2.01
N CYS A 19 7.63 0.51 -1.94
CA CYS A 19 6.56 0.44 -0.95
C CYS A 19 7.12 0.53 0.47
N GLN A 20 8.16 -0.26 0.78
CA GLN A 20 8.83 -0.26 2.08
C GLN A 20 9.35 1.13 2.47
N ARG A 21 10.02 1.83 1.55
CA ARG A 21 10.55 3.18 1.79
C ARG A 21 9.44 4.19 2.01
N LYS A 22 8.34 4.10 1.26
CA LYS A 22 7.22 5.04 1.37
C LYS A 22 6.39 4.84 2.63
N THR A 23 6.28 3.61 3.11
CA THR A 23 5.55 3.30 4.35
C THR A 23 6.45 3.24 5.58
N ALA A 24 7.73 3.56 5.46
CA ALA A 24 8.64 3.61 6.59
C ALA A 24 8.17 4.65 7.62
N GLY A 25 8.04 4.23 8.88
CA GLY A 25 7.56 5.09 9.97
C GLY A 25 6.06 5.08 10.21
N TYR A 26 5.26 4.41 9.37
CA TYR A 26 3.83 4.22 9.64
C TYR A 26 3.62 3.12 10.69
N PRO A 27 2.90 3.39 11.79
CA PRO A 27 2.66 2.39 12.82
C PRO A 27 1.81 1.25 12.28
N ASN A 28 2.10 0.02 12.72
CA ASN A 28 1.39 -1.20 12.31
C ASN A 28 1.46 -1.52 10.80
N VAL A 29 2.39 -0.90 10.07
CA VAL A 29 2.63 -1.15 8.64
C VAL A 29 4.01 -1.76 8.44
N ARG A 30 4.05 -2.95 7.85
CA ARG A 30 5.28 -3.65 7.47
C ARG A 30 5.05 -4.39 6.15
N VAL A 31 5.65 -3.88 5.08
CA VAL A 31 5.51 -4.43 3.72
C VAL A 31 6.68 -5.37 3.41
N GLU A 32 6.44 -6.66 3.42
CA GLU A 32 7.45 -7.71 3.15
C GLU A 32 7.16 -8.48 1.86
N ASN A 33 5.92 -8.46 1.39
CA ASN A 33 5.48 -9.15 0.18
C ASN A 33 4.25 -8.47 -0.42
N PHE A 34 3.81 -8.92 -1.60
CA PHE A 34 2.59 -8.43 -2.28
C PHE A 34 1.33 -9.25 -1.98
N THR A 35 1.30 -9.98 -0.87
CA THR A 35 0.17 -10.84 -0.50
C THR A 35 -0.32 -10.54 0.90
N THR A 36 0.33 -11.08 1.93
CA THR A 36 -0.12 -11.01 3.32
C THR A 36 0.09 -9.63 3.95
N SER A 37 1.12 -8.88 3.55
CA SER A 37 1.42 -7.56 4.11
C SER A 37 0.34 -6.49 3.86
N TRP A 38 -0.59 -6.76 2.94
CA TRP A 38 -1.63 -5.83 2.51
C TRP A 38 -3.01 -6.17 3.07
N ARG A 39 -3.18 -7.34 3.71
CA ARG A 39 -4.48 -7.90 4.09
C ARG A 39 -5.24 -7.08 5.12
N ASN A 40 -4.55 -6.37 6.01
CA ASN A 40 -5.19 -5.53 7.03
C ASN A 40 -5.55 -4.13 6.51
N GLY A 41 -5.26 -3.83 5.23
CA GLY A 41 -5.58 -2.57 4.56
C GLY A 41 -4.69 -1.37 4.92
N LEU A 42 -3.88 -1.45 5.98
CA LEU A 42 -3.07 -0.29 6.42
C LEU A 42 -1.97 0.08 5.44
N ALA A 43 -1.37 -0.90 4.74
CA ALA A 43 -0.32 -0.63 3.75
C ALA A 43 -0.82 0.25 2.59
N PHE A 44 -2.05 0.05 2.12
CA PHE A 44 -2.65 0.89 1.08
C PHE A 44 -2.93 2.31 1.58
N ASN A 45 -3.54 2.43 2.77
CA ASN A 45 -3.81 3.74 3.38
C ASN A 45 -2.52 4.52 3.65
N ALA A 46 -1.45 3.84 4.09
CA ALA A 46 -0.15 4.46 4.33
C ALA A 46 0.47 5.00 3.03
N LEU A 47 0.37 4.26 1.93
CA LEU A 47 0.86 4.73 0.63
C LEU A 47 0.08 5.95 0.12
N ILE A 48 -1.25 5.96 0.26
CA ILE A 48 -2.07 7.11 -0.13
C ILE A 48 -1.69 8.32 0.73
N HIS A 49 -1.66 8.17 2.06
CA HIS A 49 -1.29 9.25 2.98
C HIS A 49 0.14 9.75 2.76
N ALA A 50 1.09 8.88 2.42
CA ALA A 50 2.47 9.28 2.13
C ALA A 50 2.61 10.15 0.87
N HIS A 51 1.67 10.08 -0.07
CA HIS A 51 1.66 10.93 -1.27
C HIS A 51 0.71 12.12 -1.15
N ARG A 52 -0.40 11.93 -0.44
CA ARG A 52 -1.53 12.86 -0.33
C ARG A 52 -2.12 12.80 1.09
N PRO A 53 -1.42 13.35 2.10
CA PRO A 53 -1.87 13.27 3.50
C PRO A 53 -3.22 13.93 3.75
N GLU A 54 -3.65 14.85 2.87
CA GLU A 54 -4.95 15.52 2.93
C GLU A 54 -6.15 14.62 2.61
N LEU A 55 -5.93 13.46 2.00
CA LEU A 55 -7.03 12.60 1.52
C LEU A 55 -7.60 11.65 2.60
N LEU A 56 -6.84 11.35 3.66
CA LEU A 56 -7.30 10.48 4.74
C LEU A 56 -6.55 10.74 6.04
N ASN A 57 -7.17 10.48 7.19
CA ASN A 57 -6.51 10.56 8.50
C ASN A 57 -5.99 9.17 8.90
N PHE A 58 -4.70 8.90 8.67
CA PHE A 58 -4.13 7.59 8.94
C PHE A 58 -4.19 7.21 10.42
N ASN A 59 -3.98 8.17 11.32
CA ASN A 59 -3.94 7.93 12.77
C ASN A 59 -5.31 7.53 13.36
N ALA A 60 -6.41 7.76 12.63
CA ALA A 60 -7.74 7.34 13.03
C ALA A 60 -8.07 5.89 12.63
N LEU A 61 -7.22 5.23 11.83
CA LEU A 61 -7.47 3.87 11.35
C LEU A 61 -7.24 2.84 12.46
N ASN A 62 -8.09 1.82 12.49
CA ASN A 62 -7.98 0.70 13.42
C ASN A 62 -7.28 -0.49 12.73
N PRO A 63 -6.13 -0.97 13.24
CA PRO A 63 -5.44 -2.13 12.65
C PRO A 63 -6.28 -3.41 12.58
N ASN A 64 -7.30 -3.54 13.44
CA ASN A 64 -8.18 -4.72 13.48
C ASN A 64 -9.38 -4.62 12.52
N ASP A 65 -9.66 -3.44 11.95
CA ASP A 65 -10.75 -3.25 10.99
C ASP A 65 -10.25 -3.43 9.56
N HIS A 66 -9.95 -4.68 9.19
CA HIS A 66 -9.33 -4.99 7.90
C HIS A 66 -10.20 -4.56 6.71
N ILE A 67 -11.49 -4.86 6.76
CA ILE A 67 -12.43 -4.57 5.68
C ILE A 67 -12.65 -3.06 5.57
N GLY A 68 -12.84 -2.35 6.69
CA GLY A 68 -12.98 -0.90 6.70
C GLY A 68 -11.74 -0.20 6.12
N ASN A 69 -10.54 -0.64 6.51
CA ASN A 69 -9.29 -0.07 5.99
C ASN A 69 -9.14 -0.30 4.48
N LEU A 70 -9.46 -1.50 3.98
CA LEU A 70 -9.40 -1.81 2.55
C LEU A 70 -10.37 -0.95 1.75
N ASN A 71 -11.64 -0.91 2.18
CA ASN A 71 -12.67 -0.11 1.53
C ASN A 71 -12.29 1.37 1.52
N ASN A 72 -11.81 1.92 2.65
CA ASN A 72 -11.36 3.31 2.71
C ASN A 72 -10.26 3.62 1.70
N ALA A 73 -9.23 2.76 1.60
CA ALA A 73 -8.14 2.97 0.66
C ALA A 73 -8.61 2.94 -0.79
N PHE A 74 -9.41 1.94 -1.17
CA PHE A 74 -9.87 1.79 -2.55
C PHE A 74 -10.89 2.86 -2.95
N ASP A 75 -11.80 3.23 -2.05
CA ASP A 75 -12.74 4.33 -2.27
C ASP A 75 -12.00 5.66 -2.50
N VAL A 76 -10.97 5.95 -1.70
CA VAL A 76 -10.16 7.16 -1.87
C VAL A 76 -9.39 7.11 -3.19
N ALA A 77 -8.79 5.96 -3.52
CA ALA A 77 -8.05 5.79 -4.77
C ALA A 77 -8.96 5.98 -6.00
N GLU A 78 -10.13 5.38 -6.02
CA GLU A 78 -11.10 5.51 -7.12
C GLU A 78 -11.61 6.95 -7.24
N LYS A 79 -12.13 7.52 -6.14
CA LYS A 79 -12.84 8.81 -6.17
C LYS A 79 -11.92 10.03 -6.26
N LYS A 80 -10.67 9.93 -5.82
CA LYS A 80 -9.75 11.08 -5.69
C LYS A 80 -8.50 10.97 -6.56
N LEU A 81 -8.12 9.77 -6.97
CA LEU A 81 -6.91 9.52 -7.75
C LEU A 81 -7.19 8.88 -9.11
N GLU A 82 -8.45 8.55 -9.42
CA GLU A 82 -8.88 7.93 -10.69
C GLU A 82 -8.17 6.59 -10.97
N ILE A 83 -7.84 5.84 -9.91
CA ILE A 83 -7.19 4.52 -9.99
C ILE A 83 -8.26 3.44 -9.79
N THR A 84 -8.40 2.54 -10.77
CA THR A 84 -9.34 1.40 -10.77
C THR A 84 -8.61 0.06 -10.92
#